data_AF-A0A936E0M6-F1
#
_entry.id   AF-A0A936E0M6-F1
#
_cell.length_a   1.000
_cell.length_b   1.000
_cell.length_c   1.000
_cell.angle_alpha   90.00
_cell.angle_beta   90.00
_cell.angle_gamma   90.00
#
_symmetry.space_group_name_H-M   'P 1'
#
loop_
_entity.id
_entity.type
_entity.pdbx_description
1 polymer ?
#
loop_
_entity_poly.entity_id
_entity_poly.type
_entity_poly.pdbx_seq_one_letter_code
_entity_poly.pdbx_strand_id
1 'polypeptide(L)'
;MSSLAPAINVVPVDANVNLVNAMRAGAGGLRAGKILNIYPEGHRTFDGMLHEFKQGAAILATELNLPIVPVALDGTYKVLPRDSSRIRLAKVKIRFGRPIYP
;
A
#
# COMPACT_ATOMS: atom_id res chain seq x y z
N MET A 1 4.35 -13.46 10.58
CA MET A 1 3.31 -12.42 10.45
C MET A 1 1.88 -12.98 10.33
N SER A 2 1.68 -14.30 10.45
CA SER A 2 0.37 -14.97 10.30
C SER A 2 -0.55 -14.85 11.53
N SER A 3 0.01 -14.66 12.73
CA SER A 3 -0.76 -14.66 14.00
C SER A 3 -1.45 -13.33 14.33
N LEU A 4 -1.12 -12.23 13.65
CA LEU A 4 -1.66 -10.89 13.95
C LEU A 4 -2.71 -10.40 12.94
N ALA A 5 -2.74 -10.98 11.74
CA ALA A 5 -3.56 -10.49 10.63
C ALA A 5 -5.09 -10.44 10.91
N PRO A 6 -5.71 -11.45 11.57
CA PRO A 6 -7.15 -11.43 11.86
C PRO A 6 -7.55 -10.32 12.85
N ALA A 7 -6.64 -9.96 13.77
CA ALA A 7 -6.91 -8.96 14.81
C ALA A 7 -6.91 -7.52 14.29
N ILE A 8 -6.35 -7.28 13.10
CA ILE A 8 -6.23 -5.94 12.50
C ILE A 8 -6.93 -5.81 11.14
N ASN A 9 -7.88 -6.69 10.83
CA ASN A 9 -8.61 -6.73 9.55
C ASN A 9 -7.68 -6.70 8.32
N VAL A 10 -6.52 -7.38 8.42
CA VAL A 10 -5.57 -7.50 7.31
C VAL A 10 -5.84 -8.81 6.59
N VAL A 11 -6.12 -8.72 5.29
CA VAL A 11 -6.15 -9.90 4.41
C VAL A 11 -4.74 -10.06 3.82
N PRO A 12 -3.94 -11.03 4.28
CA PRO A 12 -2.63 -11.28 3.70
C PRO A 12 -2.84 -11.85 2.30
N VAL A 13 -2.44 -11.08 1.30
CA VAL A 13 -2.54 -11.47 -0.10
C VAL A 13 -1.15 -11.35 -0.71
N ASP A 14 -0.64 -12.46 -1.24
CA ASP A 14 0.57 -12.44 -2.05
C ASP A 14 0.21 -12.07 -3.50
N ALA A 15 0.42 -10.80 -3.84
CA ALA A 15 0.18 -10.30 -5.18
C ALA A 15 1.18 -10.85 -6.22
N ASN A 16 2.31 -11.44 -5.80
CA ASN A 16 3.30 -12.03 -6.71
C ASN A 16 2.86 -13.41 -7.21
N VAL A 17 2.10 -14.14 -6.39
CA VAL A 17 1.64 -15.50 -6.73
C VAL A 17 0.32 -15.45 -7.50
N ASN A 18 -0.60 -14.55 -7.15
CA ASN A 18 -1.88 -14.44 -7.87
C ASN A 18 -2.48 -13.02 -7.79
N LEU A 19 -2.08 -12.17 -8.74
CA LEU A 19 -2.57 -10.79 -8.87
C LEU A 19 -4.10 -10.70 -9.01
N VAL A 20 -4.72 -11.61 -9.75
CA VAL A 20 -6.18 -11.59 -9.98
C VAL A 20 -6.93 -11.79 -8.67
N ASN A 21 -6.52 -12.75 -7.85
CA ASN A 21 -7.12 -12.98 -6.53
C ASN A 21 -6.89 -11.78 -5.61
N ALA A 22 -5.74 -11.14 -5.70
CA ALA A 22 -5.44 -9.93 -4.93
C ALA A 22 -6.40 -8.77 -5.26
N MET A 23 -6.58 -8.52 -6.55
CA MET A 23 -7.48 -7.48 -7.04
C MET A 23 -8.94 -7.80 -6.65
N ARG A 24 -9.36 -9.06 -6.75
CA ARG A 24 -10.70 -9.50 -6.31
C ARG A 24 -10.92 -9.31 -4.82
N ALA A 25 -9.93 -9.66 -3.98
CA ALA A 25 -10.02 -9.46 -2.54
C ALA A 25 -10.09 -7.97 -2.18
N GLY A 26 -9.25 -7.13 -2.81
CA GLY A 26 -9.28 -5.68 -2.66
C GLY A 26 -10.63 -5.08 -3.05
N ALA A 27 -11.17 -5.48 -4.21
CA ALA A 27 -12.48 -5.05 -4.68
C ALA A 27 -13.61 -5.49 -3.73
N GLY A 28 -13.55 -6.71 -3.20
CA GLY A 28 -14.50 -7.20 -2.21
C GLY A 28 -14.53 -6.34 -0.94
N GLY A 29 -13.35 -6.01 -0.40
CA GLY A 29 -13.23 -5.12 0.76
C GLY A 29 -13.77 -3.71 0.49
N LEU A 30 -13.42 -3.12 -0.66
CA LEU A 30 -13.91 -1.81 -1.08
C LEU A 30 -15.44 -1.77 -1.23
N ARG A 31 -16.04 -2.80 -1.84
CA ARG A 31 -17.50 -2.94 -1.94
C ARG A 31 -18.19 -3.09 -0.59
N ALA A 32 -17.50 -3.64 0.41
CA ALA A 32 -17.97 -3.73 1.79
C ALA A 32 -17.75 -2.43 2.59
N GLY A 33 -17.40 -1.31 1.93
CA GLY A 33 -17.19 -0.01 2.56
C GLY A 33 -15.89 0.07 3.38
N LYS A 34 -14.92 -0.81 3.11
CA LYS A 34 -13.60 -0.79 3.78
C LYS A 34 -12.62 0.09 3.01
N ILE A 35 -11.55 0.48 3.71
CA ILE A 35 -10.43 1.23 3.12
C ILE A 35 -9.37 0.23 2.64
N LEU A 36 -8.88 0.42 1.42
CA LEU A 36 -7.76 -0.34 0.88
C LEU A 36 -6.51 0.55 0.83
N ASN A 37 -5.43 0.09 1.46
CA ASN A 37 -4.12 0.73 1.38
C ASN A 37 -3.24 -0.03 0.38
N ILE A 38 -2.70 0.66 -0.62
CA ILE A 38 -1.84 0.09 -1.66
C ILE A 38 -0.54 0.88 -1.73
N TYR A 39 0.58 0.16 -1.77
CA TYR A 39 1.89 0.69 -2.16
C TYR A 39 2.10 0.39 -3.65
N PRO A 40 1.96 1.38 -4.55
CA PRO A 40 1.92 1.15 -6.00
C PRO A 40 3.22 0.59 -6.57
N GLU A 41 4.36 0.76 -5.89
CA GLU A 41 5.66 0.18 -6.26
C GLU A 41 5.70 -1.34 -6.00
N GLY A 42 4.84 -1.84 -5.10
CA GLY A 42 4.74 -3.25 -4.74
C GLY A 42 5.88 -3.77 -3.86
N HIS A 43 6.90 -2.95 -3.56
CA HIS A 43 7.97 -3.32 -2.65
C HIS A 43 8.57 -2.11 -1.93
N ARG A 44 9.23 -2.34 -0.79
CA ARG A 44 10.05 -1.31 -0.13
C ARG A 44 11.25 -0.97 -1.01
N THR A 45 11.59 0.32 -1.08
CA THR A 45 12.74 0.83 -1.83
C THR A 45 14.08 0.34 -1.26
N PHE A 46 15.07 0.15 -2.14
CA PHE A 46 16.45 -0.22 -1.77
C PHE A 46 17.34 1.00 -1.54
N ASP A 47 17.05 2.10 -2.25
CA ASP A 47 17.87 3.32 -2.29
C ASP A 47 17.19 4.53 -1.61
N GLY A 48 15.95 4.38 -1.16
CA GLY A 48 15.18 5.47 -0.56
C GLY A 48 14.43 6.32 -1.59
N MET A 49 14.53 6.00 -2.88
CA MET A 49 13.86 6.70 -3.97
C MET A 49 12.51 6.05 -4.30
N LEU A 50 11.62 6.83 -4.91
CA LEU A 50 10.39 6.33 -5.52
C LEU A 50 10.72 5.61 -6.83
N HIS A 51 10.07 4.47 -7.04
CA HIS A 51 10.21 3.66 -8.25
C HIS A 51 8.91 3.70 -9.05
N GLU A 52 8.87 3.00 -10.18
CA GLU A 52 7.71 2.96 -11.06
C GLU A 52 6.46 2.44 -10.34
N PHE A 53 5.34 3.14 -10.58
CA PHE A 53 4.05 2.79 -9.99
C PHE A 53 3.30 1.82 -10.90
N LYS A 54 2.84 0.72 -10.32
CA LYS A 54 1.96 -0.23 -11.01
C LYS A 54 0.54 0.34 -11.09
N GLN A 55 -0.17 -0.01 -12.17
CA GLN A 55 -1.50 0.52 -12.48
C GLN A 55 -2.64 -0.04 -11.62
N GLY A 56 -2.42 -1.07 -10.81
CA GLY A 56 -3.49 -1.79 -10.10
C GLY A 56 -4.40 -0.91 -9.24
N ALA A 57 -3.85 0.11 -8.57
CA ALA A 57 -4.64 1.06 -7.79
C ALA A 57 -5.57 1.91 -8.67
N ALA A 58 -5.07 2.41 -9.81
CA ALA A 58 -5.85 3.17 -10.78
C ALA A 58 -6.96 2.31 -11.40
N ILE A 59 -6.64 1.07 -11.79
CA ILE A 59 -7.63 0.12 -12.32
C ILE A 59 -8.76 -0.10 -11.30
N LEU A 60 -8.45 -0.40 -10.03
CA LEU A 60 -9.48 -0.59 -9.00
C LEU A 60 -10.34 0.65 -8.78
N ALA A 61 -9.72 1.83 -8.76
CA ALA A 61 -10.43 3.09 -8.56
C ALA A 61 -11.42 3.36 -9.70
N THR A 62 -10.99 3.19 -10.95
CA THR A 62 -11.85 3.39 -12.13
C THR A 62 -12.97 2.36 -12.20
N GLU A 63 -12.66 1.07 -12.03
CA GLU A 63 -13.67 -0.01 -12.09
C GLU A 63 -14.74 0.08 -10.99
N LEU A 64 -14.39 0.67 -9.84
CA LEU A 64 -15.31 0.79 -8.71
C LEU A 64 -15.87 2.21 -8.53
N ASN A 65 -15.46 3.16 -9.40
CA ASN A 65 -15.79 4.58 -9.29
C ASN A 65 -15.49 5.17 -7.89
N LEU A 66 -14.30 4.88 -7.37
CA LEU A 66 -13.87 5.29 -6.02
C LEU A 66 -12.69 6.26 -6.08
N PRO A 67 -12.60 7.23 -5.16
CA PRO A 67 -11.47 8.15 -5.10
C PRO A 67 -10.21 7.48 -4.55
N ILE A 68 -9.05 7.92 -5.03
CA ILE A 68 -7.74 7.61 -4.45
C ILE A 68 -7.27 8.80 -3.61
N VAL A 69 -6.79 8.56 -2.39
CA VAL A 69 -6.12 9.59 -1.57
C VAL A 69 -4.61 9.33 -1.61
N PRO A 70 -3.80 10.17 -2.27
CA PRO A 70 -2.35 10.00 -2.27
C PRO A 70 -1.76 10.21 -0.88
N VAL A 71 -0.85 9.32 -0.46
CA VAL A 71 -0.14 9.44 0.83
C VAL A 71 1.35 9.35 0.59
N ALA A 72 2.07 10.42 0.91
CA ALA A 72 3.53 10.45 0.83
C ALA A 72 4.15 10.17 2.21
N LEU A 73 5.11 9.25 2.23
CA LEU A 73 5.89 8.89 3.41
C LEU A 73 7.35 9.32 3.20
N ASP A 74 7.82 10.25 4.03
CA ASP A 74 9.20 10.75 3.99
C ASP A 74 9.91 10.39 5.30
N GLY A 75 11.14 9.87 5.20
CA GLY A 75 11.99 9.49 6.34
C GLY A 75 11.85 8.04 6.82
N THR A 76 10.87 7.27 6.34
CA THR A 76 10.68 5.85 6.74
C THR A 76 11.87 4.96 6.36
N TYR A 77 12.49 5.20 5.20
CA TYR A 77 13.72 4.52 4.79
C TYR A 77 14.87 4.73 5.78
N LYS A 78 14.99 5.92 6.40
CA LYS A 78 16.03 6.21 7.39
C LYS A 78 15.80 5.49 8.72
N VAL A 79 14.54 5.21 9.05
CA VAL A 79 14.15 4.49 10.27
C VAL A 79 14.47 3.01 10.14
N LEU A 80 14.04 2.38 9.04
CA LEU A 80 14.24 0.96 8.81
C LEU A 80 14.41 0.68 7.30
N PRO A 81 15.66 0.76 6.79
CA PRO A 81 15.97 0.37 5.42
C PRO A 81 15.57 -1.09 5.17
N ARG A 82 15.29 -1.43 3.91
CA ARG A 82 14.83 -2.77 3.53
C ARG A 82 15.77 -3.89 4.01
N ASP A 83 17.07 -3.69 3.83
CA ASP A 83 18.12 -4.69 4.10
C ASP A 83 18.67 -4.58 5.54
N SER A 84 18.00 -3.82 6.41
CA SER A 84 18.39 -3.68 7.80
C SER A 84 17.31 -4.22 8.73
N SER A 85 17.74 -4.90 9.80
CA SER A 85 16.91 -5.26 10.94
C SER A 85 16.99 -4.23 12.08
N ARG A 86 17.90 -3.25 11.98
CA ARG A 86 18.15 -2.28 13.04
C ARG A 86 17.31 -1.02 12.84
N ILE A 87 16.32 -0.84 13.70
CA ILE A 87 15.52 0.39 13.76
C ILE A 87 16.39 1.53 14.27
N ARG A 88 16.33 2.68 13.59
CA ARG A 88 17.00 3.92 13.98
C ARG A 88 15.96 5.00 14.25
N LEU A 89 16.19 5.82 15.27
CA LEU A 89 15.34 6.97 15.52
C LEU A 89 15.62 8.05 14.47
N ALA A 90 14.63 8.37 13.65
CA ALA A 90 14.69 9.43 12.65
C ALA A 90 13.32 10.10 12.52
N LYS A 91 13.30 11.33 12.02
CA LYS A 91 12.06 12.06 11.77
C LYS A 91 11.33 11.42 10.59
N VAL A 92 10.03 11.14 10.77
CA VAL A 92 9.11 10.70 9.73
C VAL A 92 8.07 11.78 9.49
N LYS A 93 7.78 12.06 8.22
CA LYS A 93 6.73 12.98 7.80
C LYS A 93 5.74 12.24 6.92
N ILE A 94 4.46 12.40 7.22
CA ILE A 94 3.35 11.85 6.44
C ILE A 94 2.57 13.02 5.85
N ARG A 95 2.28 12.97 4.55
CA ARG A 95 1.48 14.00 3.87
C ARG A 95 0.35 13.33 3.10
N PHE A 96 -0.88 13.77 3.36
CA PHE A 96 -2.06 13.36 2.61
C PHE A 96 -2.33 14.38 1.51
N GLY A 97 -2.48 13.90 0.28
CA GLY A 97 -2.88 14.70 -0.88
C GLY A 97 -4.39 14.91 -0.93
N ARG A 98 -4.84 15.67 -1.94
CA ARG A 98 -6.27 15.77 -2.25
C ARG A 98 -6.76 14.48 -2.91
N PRO A 99 -8.03 14.08 -2.70
CA PRO A 99 -8.61 12.95 -3.41
C PRO A 99 -8.53 13.16 -4.94
N ILE A 100 -8.15 12.09 -5.65
CA ILE A 100 -8.16 11.99 -7.11
C ILE A 100 -9.33 11.09 -7.47
N TYR A 101 -10.22 11.58 -8.33
CA TYR A 101 -11.38 10.83 -8.81
C TYR A 101 -11.04 10.17 -10.16
N PRO A 102 -11.63 9.00 -10.46
CA PRO A 102 -11.43 8.33 -11.74
C PRO A 102 -11.92 9.10 -12.97
#